data_AF-A0A0D1E3X3-F1
#
_entry.id   AF-A0A0D1E3X3-F1
#
_cell.length_a   1.000
_cell.length_b   1.000
_cell.length_c   1.000
_cell.angle_alpha   90.00
_cell.angle_beta   90.00
_cell.angle_gamma   90.00
#
_symmetry.space_group_name_H-M   'P 1'
#
loop_
_entity.id
_entity.type
_entity.pdbx_description
1 polymer ?
#
loop_
_entity_poly.entity_id
_entity_poly.type
_entity_poly.pdbx_seq_one_letter_code
_entity_poly.pdbx_strand_id
1 'polypeptide(L)'
;MMLLNVSYLIFCILWALLVTVARAATSLSEAPESVRLGRETVKFLWQKVQAGTFYKWLPSAYEHDEPAWFDFMHTKAEPIIESYYSAIFSTKRSAVKAGRKKFLALVKTQNSAYYKFGRTTVMHDHKKAVAEALVKGFADQQWLENSRRVTAVDHEVQSAFRAPNRDSPEPATNREEWGRSLSLQTQPQIKPDAPPK
;
A
#
# COMPACT_ATOMS: atom_id res chain seq x y z
N MET A 1 60.59 12.64 9.90
CA MET A 1 59.82 12.93 8.67
C MET A 1 58.83 11.83 8.27
N MET A 2 59.06 10.54 8.57
CA MET A 2 58.10 9.46 8.19
C MET A 2 56.75 9.48 8.93
N LEU A 3 56.69 9.97 10.18
CA LEU A 3 55.46 9.95 10.99
C LEU A 3 54.36 10.92 10.48
N LEU A 4 54.74 12.05 9.85
CA LEU A 4 53.75 13.01 9.30
C LEU A 4 52.98 12.44 8.09
N ASN A 5 53.62 11.59 7.28
CA ASN A 5 52.99 11.00 6.10
C ASN A 5 51.93 9.94 6.46
N VAL A 6 52.11 9.24 7.58
CA VAL A 6 51.17 8.20 8.04
C VAL A 6 49.88 8.83 8.57
N SER A 7 49.97 9.92 9.34
CA SER A 7 48.79 10.62 9.85
C SER A 7 47.93 11.24 8.73
N TYR A 8 48.57 11.76 7.67
CA TYR A 8 47.85 12.33 6.52
C TYR A 8 47.07 11.25 5.74
N LEU A 9 47.67 10.08 5.52
CA LEU A 9 47.01 8.95 4.86
C LEU A 9 45.78 8.45 5.62
N ILE A 10 45.88 8.31 6.95
CA ILE A 10 44.75 7.88 7.80
C ILE A 10 43.61 8.91 7.72
N PHE A 11 43.93 10.21 7.73
CA PHE A 11 42.93 11.26 7.64
C PHE A 11 42.22 11.27 6.27
N CYS A 12 42.94 11.04 5.17
CA CYS A 12 42.35 10.90 3.84
C CYS A 12 41.42 9.70 3.73
N ILE A 13 41.79 8.54 4.30
CA ILE A 13 40.94 7.33 4.30
C ILE A 13 39.66 7.57 5.11
N LEU A 14 39.76 8.17 6.29
CA LEU A 14 38.60 8.51 7.12
C LEU A 14 37.67 9.49 6.42
N TRP A 15 38.20 10.52 5.75
CA TRP A 15 37.41 11.45 4.96
C TRP A 15 36.73 10.78 3.76
N ALA A 16 37.46 9.94 3.02
CA ALA A 16 36.89 9.20 1.89
C ALA A 16 35.75 8.27 2.34
N LEU A 17 35.89 7.62 3.50
CA LEU A 17 34.86 6.78 4.11
C LEU A 17 33.64 7.61 4.55
N LEU A 18 33.87 8.77 5.18
CA LEU A 18 32.81 9.67 5.62
C LEU A 18 31.99 10.19 4.42
N VAL A 19 32.65 10.56 3.33
CA VAL A 19 32.02 11.03 2.10
C VAL A 19 31.21 9.93 1.40
N THR A 20 31.68 8.67 1.45
CA THR A 20 30.92 7.54 0.88
C THR A 20 29.68 7.22 1.70
N VAL A 21 29.76 7.27 3.04
CA VAL A 21 28.60 7.05 3.93
C VAL A 21 27.59 8.21 3.81
N ALA A 22 28.04 9.46 3.76
CA ALA A 22 27.16 10.61 3.61
C ALA A 22 26.40 10.60 2.27
N ARG A 23 27.05 10.16 1.18
CA ARG A 23 26.42 10.08 -0.14
C ARG A 23 25.35 8.97 -0.22
N ALA A 24 25.48 7.92 0.57
CA ALA A 24 24.46 6.87 0.68
C ALA A 24 23.21 7.35 1.44
N ALA A 25 23.34 8.31 2.35
CA ALA A 25 22.22 8.85 3.13
C ALA A 25 21.39 9.91 2.38
N THR A 26 21.98 10.60 1.40
CA THR A 26 21.37 11.79 0.77
C THR A 26 20.43 11.52 -0.42
N SER A 27 20.12 10.27 -0.80
CA SER A 27 19.34 10.01 -2.02
C SER A 27 18.10 9.13 -1.87
N LEU A 28 17.66 8.81 -0.65
CA LEU A 28 16.29 8.34 -0.48
C LEU A 28 15.39 9.57 -0.40
N SER A 29 14.76 9.91 -1.52
CA SER A 29 13.53 10.71 -1.50
C SER A 29 12.63 10.08 -0.43
N GLU A 30 12.42 10.81 0.66
CA GLU A 30 11.67 10.29 1.80
C GLU A 30 10.28 9.90 1.30
N ALA A 31 9.89 8.65 1.53
CA ALA A 31 8.62 8.16 1.06
C ALA A 31 7.50 9.00 1.72
N PRO A 32 6.49 9.44 0.96
CA PRO A 32 5.39 10.20 1.53
C PRO A 32 4.68 9.39 2.62
N GLU A 33 4.05 10.07 3.56
CA GLU A 33 3.48 9.43 4.75
C GLU A 33 2.52 8.28 4.42
N SER A 34 1.65 8.45 3.42
CA SER A 34 0.73 7.40 2.98
C SER A 34 1.43 6.14 2.47
N VAL A 35 2.61 6.28 1.86
CA VAL A 35 3.45 5.15 1.44
C VAL A 35 4.18 4.53 2.62
N ARG A 36 4.70 5.36 3.54
CA ARG A 36 5.43 4.92 4.74
C ARG A 36 4.54 4.13 5.70
N LEU A 37 3.32 4.59 5.90
CA LEU A 37 2.29 3.94 6.73
C LEU A 37 1.45 2.92 5.94
N GLY A 38 1.63 2.88 4.61
CA GLY A 38 0.91 1.98 3.73
C GLY A 38 1.26 0.51 3.92
N ARG A 39 0.48 -0.34 3.26
CA ARG A 39 0.67 -1.79 3.23
C ARG A 39 1.99 -2.18 2.56
N GLU A 40 2.43 -3.42 2.78
CA GLU A 40 3.70 -3.92 2.23
C GLU A 40 3.77 -3.81 0.70
N THR A 41 2.66 -4.05 0.00
CA THR A 41 2.54 -3.89 -1.45
C THR A 41 2.89 -2.46 -1.91
N VAL A 42 2.41 -1.44 -1.20
CA VAL A 42 2.68 -0.03 -1.51
C VAL A 42 4.16 0.29 -1.30
N LYS A 43 4.75 -0.18 -0.21
CA LYS A 43 6.17 -0.04 0.10
C LYS A 43 7.04 -0.72 -0.97
N PHE A 44 6.65 -1.92 -1.38
CA PHE A 44 7.30 -2.65 -2.47
C PHE A 44 7.26 -1.87 -3.78
N LEU A 45 6.08 -1.40 -4.20
CA LEU A 45 5.91 -0.61 -5.42
C LEU A 45 6.79 0.65 -5.39
N TRP A 46 6.80 1.37 -4.26
CA TRP A 46 7.62 2.56 -4.08
C TRP A 46 9.11 2.24 -4.24
N GLN A 47 9.61 1.22 -3.55
CA GLN A 47 11.01 0.78 -3.65
C GLN A 47 11.39 0.40 -5.08
N LYS A 48 10.50 -0.29 -5.82
CA LYS A 48 10.75 -0.64 -7.22
C LYS A 48 10.82 0.60 -8.12
N VAL A 49 9.95 1.58 -7.90
CA VAL A 49 9.99 2.87 -8.60
C VAL A 49 11.29 3.60 -8.30
N GLN A 50 11.75 3.62 -7.04
CA GLN A 50 13.06 4.17 -6.68
C GLN A 50 14.21 3.45 -7.40
N ALA A 51 14.10 2.12 -7.56
CA ALA A 51 15.05 1.29 -8.31
C ALA A 51 14.88 1.38 -9.84
N GLY A 52 14.02 2.27 -10.35
CA GLY A 52 13.86 2.50 -11.77
C GLY A 52 12.94 1.51 -12.49
N THR A 53 12.05 0.83 -11.77
CA THR A 53 11.10 -0.14 -12.35
C THR A 53 9.69 0.13 -11.85
N PHE A 54 8.73 0.27 -12.77
CA PHE A 54 7.31 0.38 -12.46
C PHE A 54 6.61 -0.94 -12.72
N TYR A 55 5.90 -1.49 -11.74
CA TYR A 55 5.14 -2.73 -11.89
C TYR A 55 3.68 -2.41 -12.24
N LYS A 56 3.19 -3.04 -13.31
CA LYS A 56 1.78 -3.04 -13.65
C LYS A 56 1.04 -4.17 -12.95
N TRP A 57 1.61 -5.37 -13.03
CA TRP A 57 1.10 -6.56 -12.36
C TRP A 57 1.98 -6.86 -11.15
N LEU A 58 1.36 -7.20 -10.03
CA LEU A 58 2.05 -7.48 -8.78
C LEU A 58 2.71 -8.88 -8.84
N PRO A 59 3.89 -9.05 -8.21
CA PRO A 59 4.44 -10.38 -7.96
C PRO A 59 3.49 -11.23 -7.11
N SER A 60 3.62 -12.56 -7.20
CA SER A 60 2.78 -13.52 -6.45
C SER A 60 2.70 -13.26 -4.94
N ALA A 61 3.79 -12.77 -4.33
CA ALA A 61 3.81 -12.39 -2.92
C ALA A 61 2.76 -11.31 -2.53
N TYR A 62 2.29 -10.54 -3.50
CA TYR A 62 1.33 -9.43 -3.32
C TYR A 62 0.04 -9.63 -4.13
N GLU A 63 -0.24 -10.85 -4.59
CA GLU A 63 -1.39 -11.17 -5.46
C GLU A 63 -2.74 -10.79 -4.81
N HIS A 64 -2.83 -10.84 -3.48
CA HIS A 64 -4.02 -10.43 -2.72
C HIS A 64 -4.41 -8.96 -2.94
N ASP A 65 -3.47 -8.08 -3.30
CA ASP A 65 -3.71 -6.67 -3.58
C ASP A 65 -3.83 -6.38 -5.09
N GLU A 66 -3.66 -7.38 -5.96
CA GLU A 66 -3.69 -7.23 -7.42
C GLU A 66 -5.03 -6.69 -7.93
N PRO A 67 -6.21 -7.15 -7.46
CA PRO A 67 -7.48 -6.60 -7.92
C PRO A 67 -7.63 -5.11 -7.62
N ALA A 68 -7.24 -4.68 -6.41
CA ALA A 68 -7.32 -3.28 -6.00
C ALA A 68 -6.32 -2.40 -6.79
N TRP A 69 -5.11 -2.91 -7.03
CA TRP A 69 -4.11 -2.23 -7.83
C TRP A 69 -4.54 -2.12 -9.30
N PHE A 70 -5.07 -3.19 -9.87
CA PHE A 70 -5.59 -3.20 -11.24
C PHE A 70 -6.74 -2.21 -11.42
N ASP A 71 -7.72 -2.20 -10.49
CA ASP A 71 -8.84 -1.26 -10.51
C ASP A 71 -8.35 0.20 -10.42
N PHE A 72 -7.43 0.48 -9.49
CA PHE A 72 -6.82 1.81 -9.38
C PHE A 72 -6.16 2.25 -10.68
N MET A 73 -5.37 1.35 -11.29
CA MET A 73 -4.70 1.63 -12.55
C MET A 73 -5.72 1.94 -13.65
N HIS A 74 -6.80 1.16 -13.75
CA HIS A 74 -7.79 1.38 -14.80
C HIS A 74 -8.66 2.63 -14.59
N THR A 75 -8.98 2.98 -13.34
CA THR A 75 -9.96 4.02 -13.04
C THR A 75 -9.34 5.37 -12.66
N LYS A 76 -8.17 5.38 -12.03
CA LYS A 76 -7.56 6.59 -11.44
C LYS A 76 -6.22 6.99 -12.04
N ALA A 77 -5.48 6.07 -12.68
CA ALA A 77 -4.13 6.40 -13.14
C ALA A 77 -4.11 7.40 -14.33
N GLU A 78 -5.06 7.29 -15.26
CA GLU A 78 -5.14 8.18 -16.43
C GLU A 78 -5.18 9.67 -16.05
N PRO A 79 -6.11 10.16 -15.20
CA PRO A 79 -6.15 11.56 -14.82
C PRO A 79 -4.89 12.04 -14.09
N ILE A 80 -4.23 11.17 -13.31
CA ILE A 80 -2.95 11.49 -12.64
C ILE A 80 -1.84 11.72 -13.67
N ILE A 81 -1.73 10.83 -14.65
CA ILE A 81 -0.75 10.93 -15.74
C ILE A 81 -1.00 12.21 -16.55
N GLU A 82 -2.26 12.46 -16.92
CA GLU A 82 -2.65 13.65 -17.67
C GLU A 82 -2.32 14.94 -16.91
N SER A 83 -2.67 15.01 -15.63
CA SER A 83 -2.40 16.18 -14.78
C SER A 83 -0.90 16.45 -14.63
N TYR A 84 -0.09 15.41 -14.45
CA TYR A 84 1.36 15.58 -14.33
C TYR A 84 1.97 16.14 -15.62
N TYR A 85 1.64 15.53 -16.77
CA TYR A 85 2.23 15.94 -18.04
C TYR A 85 1.71 17.30 -18.53
N SER A 86 0.47 17.66 -18.21
CA SER A 86 -0.08 18.99 -18.55
C SER A 86 0.59 20.10 -17.72
N ALA A 87 0.82 19.86 -16.42
CA ALA A 87 1.45 20.83 -15.53
C ALA A 87 2.91 21.13 -15.91
N ILE A 88 3.69 20.09 -16.24
CA ILE A 88 5.13 20.24 -16.50
C ILE A 88 5.41 20.74 -17.93
N PHE A 89 4.53 20.48 -18.90
CA PHE A 89 4.84 20.65 -20.33
C PHE A 89 3.79 21.42 -21.13
N SER A 90 3.30 22.52 -20.57
CA SER A 90 2.37 23.44 -21.23
C SER A 90 2.84 23.90 -22.62
N THR A 91 4.16 24.01 -22.84
CA THR A 91 4.80 24.40 -24.11
C THR A 91 5.47 23.20 -24.80
N LYS A 92 4.76 22.62 -25.76
CA LYS A 92 5.00 21.35 -26.49
C LYS A 92 6.47 20.97 -26.77
N ARG A 93 6.97 19.91 -26.10
CA ARG A 93 8.11 19.09 -26.55
C ARG A 93 7.62 17.72 -27.04
N SER A 94 7.97 17.29 -28.25
CA SER A 94 7.53 16.02 -28.86
C SER A 94 7.89 14.78 -28.04
N ALA A 95 9.08 14.77 -27.43
CA ALA A 95 9.56 13.68 -26.57
C ALA A 95 8.64 13.43 -25.35
N VAL A 96 8.02 14.49 -24.84
CA VAL A 96 7.11 14.43 -23.70
C VAL A 96 5.81 13.74 -24.08
N LYS A 97 5.25 14.08 -25.25
CA LYS A 97 4.05 13.42 -25.78
C LYS A 97 4.29 11.91 -25.93
N ALA A 98 5.49 11.52 -26.37
CA ALA A 98 5.87 10.11 -26.44
C ALA A 98 5.94 9.45 -25.05
N GLY A 99 6.47 10.15 -24.04
CA GLY A 99 6.48 9.70 -22.65
C GLY A 99 5.07 9.47 -22.09
N ARG A 100 4.19 10.47 -22.24
CA ARG A 100 2.76 10.39 -21.86
C ARG A 100 2.07 9.21 -22.55
N LYS A 101 2.19 9.10 -23.88
CA LYS A 101 1.56 8.02 -24.66
C LYS A 101 2.01 6.64 -24.16
N LYS A 102 3.30 6.48 -23.82
CA LYS A 102 3.82 5.21 -23.28
C LYS A 102 3.22 4.86 -21.91
N PHE A 103 3.12 5.81 -20.99
CA PHE A 103 2.51 5.55 -19.69
C PHE A 103 1.01 5.23 -19.81
N LEU A 104 0.27 6.00 -20.61
CA LEU A 104 -1.14 5.71 -20.87
C LEU A 104 -1.33 4.34 -21.51
N ALA A 105 -0.48 3.98 -22.48
CA ALA A 105 -0.53 2.65 -23.08
C ALA A 105 -0.24 1.57 -22.03
N LEU A 106 0.71 1.79 -21.11
CA LEU A 106 1.01 0.83 -20.06
C LEU A 106 -0.16 0.62 -19.10
N VAL A 107 -0.85 1.69 -18.74
CA VAL A 107 -2.07 1.60 -17.92
C VAL A 107 -3.16 0.83 -18.67
N LYS A 108 -3.42 1.19 -19.94
CA LYS A 108 -4.55 0.66 -20.73
C LYS A 108 -4.33 -0.74 -21.33
N THR A 109 -3.10 -1.12 -21.66
CA THR A 109 -2.79 -2.35 -22.42
C THR A 109 -2.27 -3.47 -21.51
N GLN A 110 -2.66 -4.72 -21.77
CA GLN A 110 -2.27 -5.87 -20.93
C GLN A 110 -0.84 -6.40 -21.15
N ASN A 111 -0.12 -5.86 -22.14
CA ASN A 111 1.03 -6.54 -22.75
C ASN A 111 2.35 -6.53 -21.93
N SER A 112 2.42 -5.90 -20.75
CA SER A 112 3.63 -5.94 -19.94
C SER A 112 3.37 -5.93 -18.43
N ALA A 113 4.04 -6.82 -17.71
CA ALA A 113 3.99 -6.87 -16.24
C ALA A 113 4.75 -5.74 -15.55
N TYR A 114 5.81 -5.22 -16.17
CA TYR A 114 6.58 -4.12 -15.62
C TYR A 114 7.20 -3.25 -16.72
N TYR A 115 7.67 -2.08 -16.32
CA TYR A 115 8.33 -1.09 -17.16
C TYR A 115 9.58 -0.57 -16.51
N LYS A 116 10.73 -0.83 -17.15
CA LYS A 116 12.03 -0.32 -16.70
C LYS A 116 12.27 1.07 -17.26
N PHE A 117 12.65 1.99 -16.39
CA PHE A 117 13.11 3.32 -16.80
C PHE A 117 14.51 3.18 -17.42
N GLY A 118 14.75 3.86 -18.55
CA GLY A 118 16.08 3.86 -19.18
C GLY A 118 17.07 4.68 -18.37
N ARG A 119 18.34 4.24 -18.27
CA ARG A 119 19.33 4.78 -17.31
C ARG A 119 19.83 6.22 -17.57
N THR A 120 19.66 6.78 -18.76
CA THR A 120 20.51 7.91 -19.22
C THR A 120 19.76 9.05 -19.92
N THR A 121 18.54 9.37 -19.49
CA THR A 121 17.78 10.45 -20.15
C THR A 121 17.06 11.33 -19.15
N VAL A 122 16.90 12.63 -19.45
CA VAL A 122 15.99 13.56 -18.74
C VAL A 122 14.57 12.97 -18.61
N MET A 123 14.19 12.11 -19.54
CA MET A 123 12.93 11.37 -19.50
C MET A 123 12.85 10.37 -18.35
N HIS A 124 13.98 9.88 -17.81
CA HIS A 124 14.01 8.99 -16.66
C HIS A 124 13.32 9.63 -15.46
N ASP A 125 13.67 10.87 -15.14
CA ASP A 125 13.18 11.55 -13.94
C ASP A 125 11.69 11.84 -14.05
N HIS A 126 11.20 12.22 -15.23
CA HIS A 126 9.77 12.39 -15.44
C HIS A 126 8.99 11.08 -15.38
N LYS A 127 9.54 9.98 -15.91
CA LYS A 127 8.91 8.66 -15.80
C LYS A 127 8.85 8.19 -14.35
N LYS A 128 9.94 8.41 -13.60
CA LYS A 128 10.03 8.10 -12.18
C LYS A 128 9.00 8.91 -11.39
N ALA A 129 8.95 10.23 -11.58
CA ALA A 129 8.00 11.11 -10.89
C ALA A 129 6.53 10.75 -11.18
N VAL A 130 6.19 10.37 -12.42
CA VAL A 130 4.84 9.87 -12.74
C VAL A 130 4.56 8.57 -12.00
N ALA A 131 5.49 7.62 -12.01
CA ALA A 131 5.33 6.37 -11.31
C ALA A 131 5.20 6.56 -9.78
N GLU A 132 5.97 7.48 -9.20
CA GLU A 132 5.84 7.88 -7.79
C GLU A 132 4.46 8.47 -7.51
N ALA A 133 3.96 9.37 -8.37
CA ALA A 133 2.63 9.95 -8.24
C ALA A 133 1.52 8.88 -8.30
N LEU A 134 1.67 7.87 -9.16
CA LEU A 134 0.74 6.74 -9.25
C LEU A 134 0.75 5.89 -7.97
N VAL A 135 1.93 5.50 -7.49
CA VAL A 135 2.06 4.70 -6.26
C VAL A 135 1.53 5.48 -5.05
N LYS A 136 1.84 6.78 -4.96
CA LYS A 136 1.29 7.66 -3.92
C LYS A 136 -0.24 7.74 -4.02
N GLY A 137 -0.80 7.95 -5.22
CA GLY A 137 -2.25 8.00 -5.41
C GLY A 137 -2.95 6.72 -4.98
N PHE A 138 -2.33 5.56 -5.21
CA PHE A 138 -2.84 4.28 -4.72
C PHE A 138 -2.74 4.14 -3.21
N ALA A 139 -1.62 4.56 -2.62
CA ALA A 139 -1.45 4.60 -1.17
C ALA A 139 -2.53 5.48 -0.49
N ASP A 140 -2.78 6.66 -1.05
CA ASP A 140 -3.80 7.59 -0.58
C ASP A 140 -5.21 6.98 -0.68
N GLN A 141 -5.51 6.25 -1.76
CA GLN A 141 -6.79 5.54 -1.92
C GLN A 141 -6.96 4.44 -0.86
N GLN A 142 -5.93 3.60 -0.64
CA GLN A 142 -5.98 2.54 0.37
C GLN A 142 -6.18 3.11 1.77
N TRP A 143 -5.48 4.22 2.07
CA TRP A 143 -5.62 4.91 3.35
C TRP A 143 -7.05 5.42 3.57
N LEU A 144 -7.63 6.05 2.55
CA LEU A 144 -8.99 6.57 2.60
C LEU A 144 -10.02 5.45 2.76
N GLU A 145 -9.87 4.34 2.03
CA GLU A 145 -10.76 3.19 2.13
C GLU A 145 -10.69 2.54 3.52
N ASN A 146 -9.49 2.35 4.05
CA ASN A 146 -9.31 1.81 5.39
C ASN A 146 -9.96 2.72 6.45
N SER A 147 -9.77 4.03 6.34
CA SER A 147 -10.37 5.01 7.25
C SER A 147 -11.91 4.94 7.22
N ARG A 148 -12.51 4.74 6.04
CA ARG A 148 -13.96 4.55 5.89
C ARG A 148 -14.44 3.25 6.53
N ARG A 149 -13.70 2.15 6.38
CA ARG A 149 -14.05 0.85 6.96
C ARG A 149 -14.03 0.90 8.48
N VAL A 150 -13.00 1.51 9.08
CA VAL A 150 -12.92 1.70 10.53
C VAL A 150 -14.11 2.51 11.03
N THR A 151 -14.41 3.65 10.37
CA THR A 151 -15.57 4.48 10.75
C THR A 151 -16.90 3.74 10.64
N ALA A 152 -17.07 2.88 9.61
CA ALA A 152 -18.28 2.09 9.42
C ALA A 152 -18.45 1.03 10.52
N VAL A 153 -17.36 0.35 10.90
CA VAL A 153 -17.35 -0.62 12.01
C VAL A 153 -17.65 0.07 13.33
N ASP A 154 -17.03 1.23 13.59
CA ASP A 154 -17.31 2.00 14.81
C ASP A 154 -18.78 2.40 14.91
N HIS A 155 -19.39 2.80 13.79
CA HIS A 155 -20.81 3.13 13.74
C HIS A 155 -21.72 1.92 13.95
N GLU A 156 -21.35 0.74 13.41
CA GLU A 156 -22.07 -0.51 13.62
C GLU A 156 -21.99 -0.99 15.07
N VAL A 157 -20.79 -0.93 15.66
CA VAL A 157 -20.59 -1.26 17.07
C VAL A 157 -21.39 -0.29 17.95
N GLN A 158 -21.35 1.01 17.65
CA GLN A 158 -22.10 2.01 18.40
C GLN A 158 -23.62 1.81 18.25
N SER A 159 -24.13 1.45 17.07
CA SER A 159 -25.57 1.19 16.87
C SER A 159 -26.03 -0.09 17.56
N ALA A 160 -25.19 -1.13 17.61
CA ALA A 160 -25.46 -2.35 18.36
C ALA A 160 -25.53 -2.09 19.87
N PHE A 161 -24.65 -1.24 20.42
CA PHE A 161 -24.74 -0.82 21.82
C PHE A 161 -25.90 0.15 22.10
N ARG A 162 -26.41 0.84 21.07
CA ARG A 162 -27.47 1.85 21.18
C ARG A 162 -28.88 1.28 21.04
N ALA A 163 -29.06 -0.03 20.83
CA ALA A 163 -30.39 -0.64 20.75
C ALA A 163 -30.69 -1.57 21.96
N PRO A 164 -31.93 -1.58 22.51
CA PRO A 164 -33.02 -0.62 22.39
C PRO A 164 -33.22 0.18 23.68
N ASN A 165 -33.92 1.32 23.54
CA ASN A 165 -34.53 2.01 24.65
C ASN A 165 -35.31 0.98 25.50
N ARG A 166 -34.94 0.81 26.78
CA ARG A 166 -35.56 -0.11 27.74
C ARG A 166 -37.06 0.16 27.99
N ASP A 167 -37.61 1.17 27.33
CA ASP A 167 -39.01 1.58 27.42
C ASP A 167 -39.95 0.85 26.47
N SER A 168 -39.48 -0.09 25.64
CA SER A 168 -40.39 -1.06 25.04
C SER A 168 -40.76 -2.10 26.10
N PRO A 169 -42.00 -2.08 26.65
CA PRO A 169 -42.43 -3.10 27.58
C PRO A 169 -42.36 -4.45 26.87
N GLU A 170 -41.42 -5.30 27.29
CA GLU A 170 -41.41 -6.69 26.92
C GLU A 170 -42.79 -7.28 27.25
N PRO A 171 -43.53 -7.86 26.29
CA PRO A 171 -44.74 -8.59 26.61
C PRO A 171 -44.35 -9.77 27.51
N ALA A 172 -44.91 -9.80 28.73
CA ALA A 172 -44.59 -10.76 29.78
C ALA A 172 -44.66 -12.24 29.34
N THR A 173 -45.34 -12.52 28.23
CA THR A 173 -45.49 -13.84 27.62
C THR A 173 -44.18 -14.45 27.12
N ASN A 174 -43.19 -13.65 26.70
CA ASN A 174 -41.95 -14.21 26.16
C ASN A 174 -41.01 -14.74 27.26
N ARG A 175 -41.13 -14.25 28.50
CA ARG A 175 -40.25 -14.63 29.61
C ARG A 175 -40.44 -16.07 30.09
N GLU A 176 -41.63 -16.63 29.91
CA GLU A 176 -41.95 -18.00 30.33
C GLU A 176 -41.40 -19.06 29.36
N GLU A 177 -41.28 -18.74 28.07
CA GLU A 177 -40.76 -19.68 27.06
C GLU A 177 -39.25 -19.92 27.20
N TRP A 178 -38.48 -18.89 27.56
CA TRP A 178 -37.03 -19.02 27.79
C TRP A 178 -36.71 -19.94 28.98
N GLY A 179 -37.52 -19.90 30.05
CA GLY A 179 -37.38 -20.80 31.20
C GLY A 179 -37.64 -22.27 30.84
N ARG A 180 -38.61 -22.55 29.95
CA ARG A 180 -38.90 -23.91 29.49
C ARG A 180 -37.82 -24.46 28.58
N SER A 181 -37.28 -23.65 27.68
CA SER A 181 -36.24 -24.06 26.72
C SER A 181 -34.91 -24.42 27.41
N LEU A 182 -34.54 -23.74 28.49
CA LEU A 182 -33.32 -24.03 29.26
C LEU A 182 -33.44 -25.29 30.15
N SER A 183 -34.67 -25.70 30.47
CA SER A 183 -34.91 -26.83 31.37
C SER A 183 -34.78 -28.22 30.69
N LEU A 184 -34.78 -28.28 29.36
CA LEU A 184 -34.88 -29.54 28.61
C LEU A 184 -33.54 -30.12 28.14
N GLN A 185 -32.41 -29.45 28.36
CA GLN A 185 -31.10 -29.90 27.85
C GLN A 185 -30.19 -30.51 28.92
N THR A 186 -30.77 -31.16 29.93
CA THR A 186 -30.00 -32.04 30.83
C THR A 186 -29.82 -33.39 30.13
N GLN A 187 -28.73 -33.51 29.38
CA GLN A 187 -28.38 -34.70 28.60
C GLN A 187 -28.10 -35.90 29.52
N PRO A 188 -28.65 -37.11 29.26
CA PRO A 188 -28.34 -38.30 30.03
C PRO A 188 -26.87 -38.71 29.85
N GLN A 189 -26.21 -38.96 30.98
CA GLN A 189 -24.85 -39.48 31.09
C GLN A 189 -24.60 -40.69 30.16
N ILE A 190 -23.68 -40.52 29.23
CA ILE A 190 -23.15 -41.61 28.38
C ILE A 190 -22.32 -42.54 29.28
N LYS A 191 -22.77 -43.78 29.40
CA LYS A 191 -22.09 -44.86 30.11
C LYS A 191 -20.84 -45.28 29.31
N PRO A 192 -19.63 -45.29 29.89
CA PRO A 192 -18.42 -45.68 29.18
C PRO A 192 -18.38 -47.20 28.97
N ASP A 193 -18.24 -47.62 27.72
CA ASP A 193 -18.01 -49.02 27.36
C ASP A 193 -16.57 -49.44 27.70
N ALA A 194 -16.46 -50.67 28.21
CA ALA A 194 -15.22 -51.28 28.68
C ALA A 194 -14.25 -51.60 27.52
N PRO A 195 -12.92 -51.54 27.77
CA PRO A 195 -11.92 -51.81 26.74
C PRO A 195 -11.81 -53.31 26.40
N PRO A 196 -11.56 -53.67 25.13
CA PRO A 196 -11.29 -55.04 24.73
C PRO A 196 -9.86 -55.49 25.11
N LYS A 197 -9.74 -56.79 25.42
CA LYS A 197 -8.50 -57.49 25.78
C LYS A 197 -7.64 -57.85 24.58
#